data_AF-A0A7M1XJ51-F1
#
_entry.id   AF-A0A7M1XJ51-F1
#
_cell.length_a   1.000
_cell.length_b   1.000
_cell.length_c   1.000
_cell.angle_alpha   90.00
_cell.angle_beta   90.00
_cell.angle_gamma   90.00
#
_symmetry.space_group_name_H-M   'P 1'
#
loop_
_entity.id
_entity.type
_entity.pdbx_description
1 polymer ?
#
loop_
_entity_poly.entity_id
_entity_poly.type
_entity_poly.pdbx_seq_one_letter_code
_entity_poly.pdbx_strand_id
1 'polypeptide(L)'
;MIEEEESLWDEKTTNEMISCYKHVIPYCENDHYSTSMTKNNFNMPSLWVYCFYSDDNQIDVNIVKYAETLEEKGWSVHQEVMGTTMLNYEVYVAEKVYSSTSGVRLTFLSGGVNNQYCLGILGEKYIPVDSYYWPSAVVSESVDYTIPEYTGKDFLYDGYQVMDDTFGLYATIQIRGVTTTCCEDYVSLLEEDSWFTEGPYQGYYLAYQGEDEHQTIQFYYEAGEKSMYIYLTSCLPSDLR
;
A
#
# COMPACT_ATOMS: atom_id res chain seq x y z
N MET A 1 22.05 3.14 7.63
CA MET A 1 22.71 1.87 7.99
C MET A 1 21.62 0.97 8.52
N ILE A 2 21.34 -0.15 7.87
CA ILE A 2 20.45 -1.17 8.41
C ILE A 2 21.28 -1.85 9.52
N GLU A 3 20.78 -1.88 10.75
CA GLU A 3 21.37 -2.75 11.77
C GLU A 3 21.19 -4.19 11.28
N GLU A 4 22.29 -4.81 10.82
CA GLU A 4 22.32 -6.23 10.49
C GLU A 4 22.22 -7.02 11.81
N GLU A 5 21.01 -7.28 12.28
CA GLU A 5 20.76 -8.62 12.80
C GLU A 5 21.08 -9.58 11.66
N GLU A 6 22.01 -10.53 11.86
CA GLU A 6 22.33 -11.54 10.85
C GLU A 6 21.03 -12.21 10.39
N SER A 7 20.67 -11.96 9.14
CA SER A 7 19.49 -12.57 8.52
C SER A 7 19.70 -14.09 8.47
N LEU A 8 18.75 -14.84 9.05
CA LEU A 8 18.72 -16.29 8.91
C LEU A 8 18.10 -16.72 7.56
N TRP A 9 17.57 -15.78 6.78
CA TRP A 9 17.20 -16.02 5.39
C TRP A 9 18.46 -16.13 4.53
N ASP A 10 18.37 -16.88 3.43
CA ASP A 10 19.48 -16.94 2.48
C ASP A 10 19.66 -15.58 1.78
N GLU A 11 20.82 -15.41 1.12
CA GLU A 11 21.18 -14.15 0.46
C GLU A 11 20.17 -13.76 -0.64
N LYS A 12 19.64 -14.74 -1.39
CA LYS A 12 18.68 -14.49 -2.47
C LYS A 12 17.39 -13.93 -1.90
N THR A 13 16.83 -14.59 -0.90
CA THR A 13 15.59 -14.16 -0.24
C THR A 13 15.79 -12.83 0.46
N THR A 14 16.92 -12.62 1.16
CA THR A 14 17.24 -11.33 1.78
C THR A 14 17.23 -10.20 0.74
N ASN A 15 17.83 -10.42 -0.45
CA ASN A 15 17.81 -9.44 -1.54
C ASN A 15 16.40 -9.21 -2.11
N GLU A 16 15.57 -10.25 -2.23
CA GLU A 16 14.16 -10.12 -2.64
C GLU A 16 13.35 -9.27 -1.64
N MET A 17 13.56 -9.46 -0.33
CA MET A 17 12.92 -8.67 0.73
C MET A 17 13.32 -7.18 0.65
N ILE A 18 14.62 -6.91 0.54
CA ILE A 18 15.14 -5.54 0.39
C ILE A 18 14.63 -4.90 -0.90
N SER A 19 14.50 -5.68 -1.98
CA SER A 19 13.92 -5.21 -3.23
C SER A 19 12.46 -4.77 -3.05
N CYS A 20 11.61 -5.62 -2.46
CA CYS A 20 10.18 -5.38 -2.28
C CYS A 20 9.87 -4.30 -1.26
N TYR A 21 10.44 -4.40 -0.06
CA TYR A 21 10.00 -3.60 1.09
C TYR A 21 11.13 -3.02 1.92
N LYS A 22 12.37 -3.05 1.41
CA LYS A 22 13.57 -2.34 1.96
C LYS A 22 14.01 -2.77 3.35
N HIS A 23 13.38 -3.80 3.91
CA HIS A 23 13.67 -4.36 5.23
C HIS A 23 13.74 -5.88 5.13
N VAL A 24 14.32 -6.52 6.13
CA VAL A 24 14.34 -7.98 6.27
C VAL A 24 13.37 -8.35 7.39
N ILE A 25 12.47 -9.29 7.13
CA ILE A 25 11.50 -9.73 8.13
C ILE A 25 12.12 -10.79 9.04
N PRO A 26 11.67 -10.93 10.31
CA PRO A 26 12.13 -12.01 11.19
C PRO A 26 12.01 -13.38 10.53
N TYR A 27 12.98 -14.25 10.80
CA TYR A 27 12.99 -15.59 10.24
C TYR A 27 11.89 -16.46 10.87
N CYS A 28 11.19 -17.22 10.02
CA CYS A 28 10.21 -18.21 10.46
C CYS A 28 10.90 -19.58 10.47
N GLU A 29 11.08 -20.20 11.64
CA GLU A 29 11.69 -21.54 11.73
C GLU A 29 10.92 -22.57 10.88
N ASN A 30 11.61 -23.30 10.00
CA ASN A 30 11.00 -24.26 9.06
C ASN A 30 12.00 -25.36 8.66
N ASP A 31 11.51 -26.43 8.03
CA ASP A 31 12.39 -27.48 7.48
C ASP A 31 13.01 -27.06 6.15
N HIS A 32 12.23 -26.38 5.32
CA HIS A 32 12.68 -25.68 4.12
C HIS A 32 11.64 -24.64 3.70
N TYR A 33 12.03 -23.71 2.84
CA TYR A 33 11.14 -22.68 2.32
C TYR A 33 11.38 -22.41 0.84
N SER A 34 10.43 -21.72 0.23
CA SER A 34 10.57 -21.16 -1.13
C SER A 34 9.97 -19.76 -1.18
N THR A 35 10.35 -18.97 -2.19
CA THR A 35 9.85 -17.62 -2.38
C THR A 35 9.24 -17.42 -3.76
N SER A 36 8.30 -16.47 -3.85
CA SER A 36 7.71 -16.04 -5.12
C SER A 36 7.45 -14.54 -5.11
N MET A 37 8.00 -13.85 -6.10
CA MET A 37 7.74 -12.43 -6.33
C MET A 37 6.39 -12.27 -7.03
N THR A 38 5.54 -11.40 -6.49
CA THR A 38 4.24 -11.05 -7.07
C THR A 38 4.06 -9.54 -7.07
N LYS A 39 2.89 -9.10 -7.53
CA LYS A 39 2.41 -7.74 -7.33
C LYS A 39 1.12 -7.78 -6.50
N ASN A 40 0.89 -6.75 -5.70
CA ASN A 40 -0.37 -6.59 -4.98
C ASN A 40 -1.46 -5.92 -5.83
N ASN A 41 -2.59 -5.60 -5.21
CA ASN A 41 -3.73 -4.97 -5.87
C ASN A 41 -3.43 -3.55 -6.42
N PHE A 42 -2.34 -2.93 -5.96
CA PHE A 42 -1.83 -1.65 -6.45
C PHE A 42 -0.65 -1.81 -7.41
N ASN A 43 -0.44 -3.04 -7.91
CA ASN A 43 0.63 -3.43 -8.82
C ASN A 43 2.04 -3.14 -8.25
N MET A 44 2.14 -2.94 -6.93
CA MET A 44 3.39 -2.75 -6.20
C MET A 44 4.05 -4.11 -5.95
N PRO A 45 5.39 -4.21 -5.97
CA PRO A 45 6.09 -5.47 -5.69
C PRO A 45 5.76 -6.03 -4.30
N SER A 46 5.55 -7.35 -4.24
CA SER A 46 5.33 -8.09 -3.00
C SER A 46 6.06 -9.43 -3.04
N LEU A 47 6.35 -9.98 -1.87
CA LEU A 47 7.05 -11.26 -1.74
C LEU A 47 6.20 -12.25 -0.95
N TRP A 48 5.96 -13.41 -1.55
CA TRP A 48 5.51 -14.59 -0.81
C TRP A 48 6.70 -15.41 -0.34
N VAL A 49 6.66 -15.83 0.92
CA VAL A 49 7.52 -16.86 1.50
C VAL A 49 6.63 -18.03 1.91
N TYR A 50 6.94 -19.22 1.43
CA TYR A 50 6.24 -20.47 1.75
C TYR A 50 7.15 -21.32 2.63
N CYS A 51 6.80 -21.45 3.91
CA CYS A 51 7.53 -22.25 4.89
C CYS A 51 6.91 -23.64 5.02
N PHE A 52 7.69 -24.69 4.79
CA PHE A 52 7.26 -26.08 4.81
C PHE A 52 7.77 -26.81 6.04
N TYR A 53 6.96 -27.76 6.50
CA TYR A 53 7.21 -28.58 7.67
C TYR A 53 6.99 -30.05 7.34
N SER A 54 7.69 -30.92 8.04
CA SER A 54 7.66 -32.38 7.88
C SER A 54 6.39 -33.01 8.44
N ASP A 55 5.68 -32.30 9.32
CA ASP A 55 4.37 -32.69 9.86
C ASP A 55 3.40 -31.52 9.73
N ASP A 56 2.30 -31.74 9.01
CA ASP A 56 1.25 -30.76 8.76
C ASP A 56 0.66 -30.19 10.06
N ASN A 57 0.65 -30.97 11.15
CA ASN A 57 0.17 -30.50 12.46
C ASN A 57 1.06 -29.41 13.08
N GLN A 58 2.29 -29.23 12.58
CA GLN A 58 3.18 -28.18 13.06
C GLN A 58 2.81 -26.80 12.51
N ILE A 59 2.07 -26.71 11.40
CA ILE A 59 1.76 -25.42 10.77
C ILE A 59 0.89 -24.55 11.68
N ASP A 60 -0.14 -25.13 12.29
CA ASP A 60 -1.03 -24.40 13.20
C ASP A 60 -0.32 -23.96 14.49
N VAL A 61 0.75 -24.67 14.89
CA VAL A 61 1.58 -24.26 16.03
C VAL A 61 2.57 -23.18 15.61
N ASN A 62 3.20 -23.32 14.44
CA ASN A 62 4.27 -22.43 14.00
C ASN A 62 3.73 -21.10 13.49
N ILE A 63 2.48 -21.02 13.01
CA ILE A 63 1.85 -19.72 12.72
C ILE A 63 1.73 -18.85 13.98
N VAL A 64 1.35 -19.45 15.11
CA VAL A 64 1.26 -18.77 16.41
C VAL A 64 2.65 -18.38 16.91
N LYS A 65 3.62 -19.30 16.88
CA LYS A 65 5.00 -18.98 17.28
C LYS A 65 5.63 -17.87 16.45
N TYR A 66 5.33 -17.83 15.14
CA TYR A 66 5.83 -16.78 14.27
C TYR A 66 5.19 -15.43 14.62
N ALA A 67 3.89 -15.41 14.92
CA ALA A 67 3.22 -14.22 15.47
C ALA A 67 3.88 -13.74 16.76
N GLU A 68 4.14 -14.64 17.72
CA GLU A 68 4.83 -14.32 18.98
C GLU A 68 6.25 -13.77 18.72
N THR A 69 7.00 -14.38 17.81
CA THR A 69 8.35 -13.90 17.40
C THR A 69 8.29 -12.48 16.83
N LEU A 70 7.27 -12.19 16.02
CA LEU A 70 7.05 -10.85 15.46
C LEU A 70 6.73 -9.84 16.57
N GLU A 71 5.86 -10.18 17.53
CA GLU A 71 5.55 -9.33 18.69
C GLU A 71 6.79 -9.04 19.53
N GLU A 72 7.63 -10.05 19.82
CA GLU A 72 8.90 -9.91 20.53
C GLU A 72 9.88 -8.97 19.77
N LYS A 73 9.84 -8.99 18.44
CA LYS A 73 10.59 -8.08 17.55
C LYS A 73 9.91 -6.70 17.40
N GLY A 74 8.84 -6.41 18.15
CA GLY A 74 8.13 -5.14 18.15
C GLY A 74 7.29 -4.88 16.91
N TRP A 75 6.67 -5.93 16.35
CA TRP A 75 5.58 -5.81 15.39
C TRP A 75 4.24 -5.75 16.12
N SER A 76 3.26 -5.06 15.55
CA SER A 76 1.87 -5.11 15.99
C SER A 76 1.18 -6.25 15.28
N VAL A 77 0.81 -7.31 16.00
CA VAL A 77 0.20 -8.52 15.42
C VAL A 77 -1.27 -8.62 15.86
N HIS A 78 -2.14 -8.97 14.92
CA HIS A 78 -3.54 -9.24 15.20
C HIS A 78 -4.08 -10.32 14.26
N GLN A 79 -5.13 -10.99 14.70
CA GLN A 79 -5.81 -12.02 13.93
C GLN A 79 -7.07 -11.44 13.31
N GLU A 80 -7.26 -11.67 12.01
CA GLU A 80 -8.45 -11.27 11.27
C GLU A 80 -9.10 -12.48 10.60
N VAL A 81 -10.40 -12.37 10.34
CA VAL A 81 -11.12 -13.35 9.51
C VAL A 81 -11.31 -12.72 8.14
N MET A 82 -10.58 -13.22 7.15
CA MET A 82 -10.72 -12.82 5.76
C MET A 82 -11.55 -13.86 5.00
N GLY A 83 -12.37 -13.41 4.06
CA GLY A 83 -13.21 -14.35 3.32
C GLY A 83 -14.43 -13.77 2.65
N THR A 84 -15.15 -14.68 2.00
CA THR A 84 -16.51 -14.44 1.50
C THR A 84 -17.51 -15.13 2.42
N THR A 85 -18.80 -14.85 2.24
CA THR A 85 -19.87 -15.54 2.98
C THR A 85 -19.84 -17.07 2.89
N MET A 86 -19.11 -17.66 1.94
CA MET A 86 -18.99 -19.12 1.76
C MET A 86 -17.65 -19.71 2.23
N LEU A 87 -16.62 -18.90 2.44
CA LEU A 87 -15.29 -19.36 2.85
C LEU A 87 -14.62 -18.26 3.68
N ASN A 88 -14.45 -18.53 4.97
CA ASN A 88 -13.70 -17.71 5.90
C ASN A 88 -12.40 -18.43 6.24
N TYR A 89 -11.30 -17.69 6.24
CA TYR A 89 -10.00 -18.18 6.67
C TYR A 89 -9.43 -17.20 7.69
N GLU A 90 -8.84 -17.75 8.73
CA GLU A 90 -8.15 -16.99 9.76
C GLU A 90 -6.77 -16.61 9.22
N VAL A 91 -6.47 -15.32 9.27
CA VAL A 91 -5.17 -14.77 8.89
C VAL A 91 -4.60 -14.03 10.08
N TYR A 92 -3.27 -14.03 10.15
CA TYR A 92 -2.56 -13.10 11.01
C TYR A 92 -2.04 -11.95 10.15
N VAL A 93 -2.24 -10.74 10.65
CA VAL A 93 -1.69 -9.52 10.08
C VAL A 93 -0.71 -8.95 11.09
N ALA A 94 0.53 -8.74 10.64
CA ALA A 94 1.58 -8.11 11.42
C ALA A 94 2.09 -6.85 10.73
N GLU A 95 2.19 -5.75 11.47
CA GLU A 95 2.65 -4.47 10.93
C GLU A 95 3.80 -3.90 11.74
N LYS A 96 4.78 -3.33 11.05
CA LYS A 96 5.88 -2.59 11.66
C LYS A 96 6.14 -1.31 10.90
N VAL A 97 6.04 -0.20 11.62
CA VAL A 97 6.38 1.14 11.13
C VAL A 97 7.86 1.38 11.41
N TYR A 98 8.64 1.63 10.36
CA TYR A 98 10.07 1.96 10.46
C TYR A 98 10.32 3.46 10.38
N SER A 99 9.47 4.20 9.65
CA SER A 99 9.49 5.67 9.55
C SER A 99 8.15 6.19 9.05
N SER A 100 8.01 7.52 8.94
CA SER A 100 6.81 8.16 8.39
C SER A 100 6.52 7.83 6.91
N THR A 101 7.51 7.32 6.16
CA THR A 101 7.37 6.96 4.73
C THR A 101 7.56 5.46 4.49
N SER A 102 7.70 4.65 5.54
CA SER A 102 7.97 3.22 5.39
C SER A 102 7.42 2.41 6.56
N GLY A 103 6.48 1.53 6.22
CA GLY A 103 6.06 0.40 7.02
C GLY A 103 6.13 -0.90 6.21
N VAL A 104 6.15 -2.02 6.92
CA VAL A 104 6.00 -3.36 6.33
C VAL A 104 4.79 -4.03 6.95
N ARG A 105 3.93 -4.58 6.10
CA ARG A 105 2.80 -5.42 6.49
C ARG A 105 3.08 -6.85 6.06
N LEU A 106 2.87 -7.78 6.98
CA LEU A 106 2.88 -9.21 6.72
C LEU A 106 1.47 -9.75 6.88
N THR A 107 0.97 -10.45 5.87
CA THR A 107 -0.24 -11.27 5.98
C THR A 107 0.18 -12.72 5.90
N PHE A 108 -0.14 -13.51 6.92
CA PHE A 108 0.27 -14.92 6.94
C PHE A 108 -0.86 -15.85 7.39
N LEU A 109 -0.91 -17.00 6.72
CA LEU A 109 -1.98 -17.98 6.85
C LEU A 109 -1.47 -19.40 6.54
N SER A 110 -2.13 -20.39 7.11
CA SER A 110 -1.94 -21.78 6.73
C SER A 110 -2.64 -22.08 5.41
N GLY A 111 -1.97 -22.81 4.52
CA GLY A 111 -2.49 -23.07 3.18
C GLY A 111 -1.67 -24.11 2.43
N GLY A 112 -1.99 -24.35 1.16
CA GLY A 112 -1.29 -25.32 0.33
C GLY A 112 -0.76 -24.70 -0.95
N VAL A 113 0.51 -24.97 -1.27
CA VAL A 113 1.11 -24.65 -2.57
C VAL A 113 1.71 -25.91 -3.18
N ASN A 114 1.50 -26.15 -4.47
CA ASN A 114 2.00 -27.33 -5.18
C ASN A 114 1.70 -28.68 -4.48
N ASN A 115 0.50 -28.81 -3.89
CA ASN A 115 0.06 -29.97 -3.10
C ASN A 115 0.86 -30.23 -1.81
N GLN A 116 1.58 -29.24 -1.29
CA GLN A 116 2.24 -29.30 0.01
C GLN A 116 1.64 -28.26 0.95
N TYR A 117 1.28 -28.68 2.16
CA TYR A 117 0.78 -27.78 3.19
C TYR A 117 1.94 -26.94 3.73
N CYS A 118 1.70 -25.65 3.92
CA CYS A 118 2.72 -24.68 4.30
C CYS A 118 2.12 -23.51 5.07
N LEU A 119 2.99 -22.78 5.77
CA LEU A 119 2.70 -21.42 6.22
C LEU A 119 3.11 -20.44 5.11
N GLY A 120 2.12 -19.75 4.53
CA GLY A 120 2.36 -18.69 3.56
C GLY A 120 2.48 -17.34 4.25
N ILE A 121 3.51 -16.57 3.93
CA ILE A 121 3.77 -15.22 4.45
C ILE A 121 3.88 -14.27 3.25
N LEU A 122 2.93 -13.34 3.11
CA LEU A 122 2.97 -12.25 2.14
C LEU A 122 3.52 -11.00 2.80
N GLY A 123 4.64 -10.48 2.29
CA GLY A 123 5.23 -9.22 2.74
C GLY A 123 5.06 -8.10 1.73
N GLU A 124 4.60 -6.94 2.22
CA GLU A 124 4.31 -5.74 1.44
C GLU A 124 4.86 -4.48 2.11
N LYS A 125 5.37 -3.55 1.29
CA LYS A 125 5.67 -2.18 1.75
C LYS A 125 4.37 -1.38 1.78
N TYR A 126 4.20 -0.53 2.79
CA TYR A 126 3.19 0.52 2.78
C TYR A 126 3.76 1.82 3.34
N ILE A 127 3.06 2.93 3.09
CA ILE A 127 3.32 4.22 3.73
C ILE A 127 2.28 4.36 4.85
N PRO A 128 2.68 4.53 6.13
CA PRO A 128 1.74 4.73 7.21
C PRO A 128 0.95 6.03 6.99
N VAL A 129 -0.38 5.94 7.05
CA VAL A 129 -1.29 7.10 6.91
C VAL A 129 -2.07 7.26 8.21
N ASP A 130 -2.02 8.47 8.78
CA ASP A 130 -2.96 8.88 9.83
C ASP A 130 -4.20 9.44 9.16
N SER A 131 -5.35 8.81 9.39
CA SER A 131 -6.60 9.15 8.71
C SER A 131 -7.15 10.52 9.06
N TYR A 132 -6.60 11.23 10.05
CA TYR A 132 -7.01 12.59 10.40
C TYR A 132 -6.17 13.69 9.72
N TYR A 133 -5.13 13.33 8.98
CA TYR A 133 -4.23 14.27 8.33
C TYR A 133 -4.08 13.96 6.85
N TRP A 134 -3.75 15.00 6.07
CA TRP A 134 -3.40 14.83 4.66
C TRP A 134 -2.24 13.83 4.51
N PRO A 135 -2.29 12.88 3.56
CA PRO A 135 -1.28 11.85 3.42
C PRO A 135 -0.03 12.39 2.68
N SER A 136 0.61 13.43 3.22
CA SER A 136 1.72 14.14 2.56
C SER A 136 2.90 13.20 2.24
N ALA A 137 3.13 12.18 3.07
CA ALA A 137 4.15 11.16 2.83
C ALA A 137 3.89 10.33 1.57
N VAL A 138 2.62 10.01 1.27
CA VAL A 138 2.23 9.29 0.04
C VAL A 138 2.48 10.17 -1.18
N VAL A 139 2.13 11.46 -1.09
CA VAL A 139 2.38 12.45 -2.15
C VAL A 139 3.88 12.55 -2.42
N SER A 140 4.68 12.86 -1.41
CA SER A 140 6.12 13.12 -1.58
C SER A 140 6.91 11.91 -2.07
N GLU A 141 6.46 10.69 -1.79
CA GLU A 141 7.11 9.46 -2.26
C GLU A 141 6.64 9.03 -3.66
N SER A 142 5.59 9.66 -4.22
CA SER A 142 5.01 9.28 -5.51
C SER A 142 5.18 10.34 -6.58
N VAL A 143 5.25 11.61 -6.21
CA VAL A 143 5.37 12.74 -7.13
C VAL A 143 6.38 13.77 -6.64
N ASP A 144 7.10 14.40 -7.57
CA ASP A 144 8.19 15.34 -7.28
C ASP A 144 7.72 16.80 -7.07
N TYR A 145 6.44 17.01 -6.77
CA TYR A 145 5.85 18.34 -6.66
C TYR A 145 4.93 18.49 -5.46
N THR A 146 4.77 19.73 -5.01
CA THR A 146 3.84 20.09 -3.95
C THR A 146 2.46 20.34 -4.55
N ILE A 147 1.44 19.69 -4.00
CA ILE A 147 0.05 19.95 -4.35
C ILE A 147 -0.64 20.70 -3.23
N PRO A 148 -1.66 21.52 -3.54
CA PRO A 148 -2.46 22.16 -2.51
C PRO A 148 -3.22 21.09 -1.70
N GLU A 149 -3.02 21.07 -0.39
CA GLU A 149 -3.71 20.12 0.48
C GLU A 149 -5.17 20.55 0.68
N TYR A 150 -6.13 19.66 0.40
CA TYR A 150 -7.54 19.94 0.68
C TYR A 150 -7.91 19.45 2.07
N THR A 151 -7.93 20.37 3.05
CA THR A 151 -8.13 20.03 4.47
C THR A 151 -9.48 20.49 5.02
N GLY A 152 -10.07 19.67 5.88
CA GLY A 152 -11.33 19.96 6.56
C GLY A 152 -11.42 19.27 7.91
N LYS A 153 -12.15 19.88 8.85
CA LYS A 153 -12.24 19.42 10.26
C LYS A 153 -12.84 18.03 10.41
N ASP A 154 -13.80 17.68 9.56
CA ASP A 154 -14.56 16.44 9.63
C ASP A 154 -14.16 15.44 8.52
N PHE A 155 -13.04 15.70 7.83
CA PHE A 155 -12.55 14.83 6.78
C PHE A 155 -11.71 13.70 7.34
N LEU A 156 -11.78 12.55 6.65
CA LEU A 156 -10.87 11.43 6.88
C LEU A 156 -10.13 11.13 5.59
N TYR A 157 -8.84 10.85 5.70
CA TYR A 157 -7.95 10.63 4.57
C TYR A 157 -7.49 9.18 4.52
N ASP A 158 -7.37 8.67 3.30
CA ASP A 158 -6.63 7.47 2.98
C ASP A 158 -5.69 7.78 1.82
N GLY A 159 -4.59 7.07 1.72
CA GLY A 159 -3.56 7.32 0.73
C GLY A 159 -2.72 6.10 0.43
N TYR A 160 -2.51 5.82 -0.85
CA TYR A 160 -1.67 4.71 -1.28
C TYR A 160 -0.95 5.02 -2.59
N GLN A 161 0.17 4.33 -2.79
CA GLN A 161 0.92 4.37 -4.04
C GLN A 161 0.41 3.28 -4.97
N VAL A 162 0.35 3.58 -6.26
CA VAL A 162 0.01 2.63 -7.32
C VAL A 162 1.07 2.69 -8.40
N MET A 163 1.49 1.53 -8.89
CA MET A 163 2.36 1.42 -10.04
C MET A 163 1.51 1.12 -11.28
N ASP A 164 1.57 1.93 -12.31
CA ASP A 164 0.92 1.63 -13.59
C ASP A 164 1.94 1.60 -14.71
N ASP A 165 1.74 0.71 -15.69
CA ASP A 165 2.68 0.56 -16.80
C ASP A 165 2.66 1.78 -17.74
N THR A 166 1.58 2.57 -17.74
CA THR A 166 1.39 3.79 -18.53
C THR A 166 1.84 5.03 -17.76
N PHE A 167 1.42 5.16 -16.50
CA PHE A 167 1.64 6.37 -15.69
C PHE A 167 2.86 6.29 -14.76
N GLY A 168 3.51 5.13 -14.68
CA GLY A 168 4.53 4.88 -13.67
C GLY A 168 3.94 4.89 -12.26
N LEU A 169 4.74 5.34 -11.30
CA LEU A 169 4.32 5.48 -9.91
C LEU A 169 3.42 6.72 -9.77
N TYR A 170 2.24 6.55 -9.16
CA TYR A 170 1.34 7.65 -8.86
C TYR A 170 0.70 7.47 -7.48
N ALA A 171 0.22 8.58 -6.92
CA ALA A 171 -0.48 8.58 -5.64
C ALA A 171 -2.00 8.60 -5.85
N THR A 172 -2.72 7.84 -5.04
CA THR A 172 -4.17 7.97 -4.87
C THR A 172 -4.46 8.44 -3.46
N ILE A 173 -5.35 9.43 -3.35
CA ILE A 173 -5.86 9.95 -2.08
C ILE A 173 -7.37 9.84 -2.09
N GLN A 174 -7.95 9.29 -1.02
CA GLN A 174 -9.39 9.31 -0.78
C GLN A 174 -9.66 10.26 0.39
N ILE A 175 -10.54 11.23 0.20
CA ILE A 175 -11.04 12.11 1.27
C ILE A 175 -12.51 11.78 1.51
N ARG A 176 -12.84 11.27 2.70
CA ARG A 176 -14.20 10.94 3.12
C ARG A 176 -14.82 12.08 3.91
N GLY A 177 -16.16 12.13 3.93
CA GLY A 177 -16.89 13.17 4.66
C GLY A 177 -17.08 14.46 3.86
N VAL A 178 -16.86 14.40 2.54
CA VAL A 178 -17.00 15.52 1.61
C VAL A 178 -18.40 15.60 1.01
N THR A 179 -18.73 16.74 0.41
CA THR A 179 -19.94 16.95 -0.40
C THR A 179 -19.57 17.23 -1.86
N THR A 180 -20.56 17.25 -2.76
CA THR A 180 -20.33 17.59 -4.17
C THR A 180 -19.67 18.97 -4.35
N THR A 181 -19.99 19.92 -3.47
CA THR A 181 -19.40 21.27 -3.48
C THR A 181 -17.89 21.26 -3.17
N CYS A 182 -17.39 20.24 -2.46
CA CYS A 182 -15.97 20.14 -2.15
C CYS A 182 -15.10 20.00 -3.41
N CYS A 183 -15.63 19.43 -4.51
CA CYS A 183 -14.91 19.45 -5.78
C CYS A 183 -14.77 20.87 -6.33
N GLU A 184 -15.82 21.68 -6.29
CA GLU A 184 -15.79 23.08 -6.75
C GLU A 184 -14.87 23.94 -5.87
N ASP A 185 -14.87 23.68 -4.56
CA ASP A 185 -13.95 24.32 -3.62
C ASP A 185 -12.49 23.94 -3.94
N TYR A 186 -12.23 22.67 -4.26
CA TYR A 186 -10.88 22.21 -4.62
C TYR A 186 -10.43 22.74 -5.98
N VAL A 187 -11.32 22.85 -6.97
CA VAL A 187 -11.05 23.56 -8.23
C VAL A 187 -10.58 24.99 -7.93
N SER A 188 -11.31 25.71 -7.06
CA SER A 188 -10.97 27.09 -6.71
C SER A 188 -9.60 27.19 -6.04
N LEU A 189 -9.28 26.27 -5.13
CA LEU A 189 -7.96 26.19 -4.48
C LEU A 189 -6.83 25.94 -5.50
N LEU A 190 -7.04 25.01 -6.43
CA LEU A 190 -6.06 24.69 -7.47
C LEU A 190 -5.82 25.90 -8.38
N GLU A 191 -6.88 26.60 -8.80
CA GLU A 191 -6.78 27.81 -9.61
C GLU A 191 -6.06 28.95 -8.88
N GLU A 192 -6.32 29.13 -7.57
CA GLU A 192 -5.59 30.09 -6.72
C GLU A 192 -4.09 29.79 -6.68
N ASP A 193 -3.71 28.51 -6.65
CA ASP A 193 -2.32 28.03 -6.70
C ASP A 193 -1.78 27.88 -8.14
N SER A 194 -2.41 28.56 -9.11
CA SER A 194 -1.98 28.65 -10.51
C SER A 194 -1.99 27.33 -11.29
N TRP A 195 -2.83 26.38 -10.89
CA TRP A 195 -3.17 25.22 -11.71
C TRP A 195 -4.26 25.58 -12.72
N PHE A 196 -4.09 25.14 -13.96
CA PHE A 196 -5.14 25.22 -14.97
C PHE A 196 -6.08 24.03 -14.76
N THR A 197 -7.37 24.31 -14.55
CA THR A 197 -8.36 23.26 -14.32
C THR A 197 -9.37 23.21 -15.47
N GLU A 198 -9.66 22.00 -15.92
CA GLU A 198 -10.66 21.70 -16.91
C GLU A 198 -11.87 21.04 -16.25
N GLY A 199 -13.06 21.50 -16.68
CA GLY A 199 -14.35 21.05 -16.17
C GLY A 199 -14.60 19.56 -16.43
N PRO A 200 -15.68 19.01 -15.85
CA PRO A 200 -15.79 17.58 -15.67
C PRO A 200 -15.88 16.84 -17.01
N TYR A 201 -14.79 16.19 -17.42
CA TYR A 201 -14.78 15.25 -18.53
C TYR A 201 -15.17 13.89 -17.98
N GLN A 202 -16.25 13.29 -18.51
CA GLN A 202 -16.75 11.98 -18.04
C GLN A 202 -16.93 11.86 -16.51
N GLY A 203 -17.20 12.97 -15.82
CA GLY A 203 -17.42 12.99 -14.37
C GLY A 203 -16.18 13.27 -13.52
N TYR A 204 -15.00 13.50 -14.10
CA TYR A 204 -13.79 13.90 -13.39
C TYR A 204 -13.29 15.27 -13.83
N TYR A 205 -12.72 16.02 -12.90
CA TYR A 205 -11.94 17.23 -13.16
C TYR A 205 -10.49 16.87 -13.44
N LEU A 206 -9.84 17.67 -14.28
CA LEU A 206 -8.43 17.54 -14.62
C LEU A 206 -7.74 18.87 -14.33
N ALA A 207 -6.62 18.86 -13.60
CA ALA A 207 -5.81 20.05 -13.40
C ALA A 207 -4.33 19.77 -13.71
N TYR A 208 -3.66 20.76 -14.29
CA TYR A 208 -2.24 20.68 -14.66
C TYR A 208 -1.51 22.02 -14.44
N GLN A 209 -0.19 21.94 -14.23
CA GLN A 209 0.68 23.10 -14.04
C GLN A 209 1.64 23.28 -15.23
N GLY A 210 1.71 24.50 -15.77
CA GLY A 210 2.65 24.91 -16.83
C GLY A 210 2.31 24.42 -18.25
N GLU A 211 3.15 24.78 -19.23
CA GLU A 211 3.04 24.31 -20.63
C GLU A 211 3.47 22.84 -20.81
N ASP A 212 4.16 22.28 -19.81
CA ASP A 212 4.85 20.99 -19.93
C ASP A 212 3.96 19.77 -19.64
N GLU A 213 2.70 19.94 -19.22
CA GLU A 213 1.69 18.85 -19.14
C GLU A 213 2.11 17.61 -18.31
N HIS A 214 3.19 17.70 -17.54
CA HIS A 214 3.76 16.56 -16.86
C HIS A 214 3.11 16.34 -15.49
N GLN A 215 2.59 17.37 -14.83
CA GLN A 215 1.99 17.24 -13.51
C GLN A 215 0.48 17.28 -13.65
N THR A 216 -0.19 16.18 -13.31
CA THR A 216 -1.62 16.04 -13.52
C THR A 216 -2.31 15.63 -12.22
N ILE A 217 -3.38 16.34 -11.91
CA ILE A 217 -4.32 16.00 -10.85
C ILE A 217 -5.63 15.62 -11.51
N GLN A 218 -6.04 14.37 -11.35
CA GLN A 218 -7.40 13.94 -11.71
C GLN A 218 -8.19 13.77 -10.43
N PHE A 219 -9.39 14.34 -10.36
CA PHE A 219 -10.22 14.18 -9.16
C PHE A 219 -11.71 14.17 -9.47
N TYR A 220 -12.46 13.45 -8.64
CA TYR A 220 -13.91 13.36 -8.76
C TYR A 220 -14.58 13.07 -7.42
N TYR A 221 -15.86 13.37 -7.32
CA TYR A 221 -16.70 13.06 -6.18
C TYR A 221 -17.54 11.80 -6.45
N GLU A 222 -17.50 10.85 -5.52
CA GLU A 222 -18.34 9.65 -5.50
C GLU A 222 -19.48 9.82 -4.50
N ALA A 223 -20.70 9.92 -5.01
CA ALA A 223 -21.88 10.21 -4.19
C ALA A 223 -22.25 9.06 -3.25
N GLY A 224 -22.02 7.80 -3.68
CA GLY A 224 -22.34 6.62 -2.87
C GLY A 224 -21.52 6.58 -1.57
N GLU A 225 -20.24 6.94 -1.66
CA GLU A 225 -19.29 6.90 -0.54
C GLU A 225 -19.08 8.25 0.14
N LYS A 226 -19.68 9.33 -0.38
CA LYS A 226 -19.41 10.72 0.05
C LYS A 226 -17.91 11.00 0.16
N SER A 227 -17.22 10.64 -0.92
CA SER A 227 -15.77 10.64 -1.00
C SER A 227 -15.31 11.43 -2.22
N MET A 228 -14.20 12.15 -2.09
CA MET A 228 -13.46 12.73 -3.21
C MET A 228 -12.21 11.89 -3.41
N TYR A 229 -12.00 11.42 -4.63
CA TYR A 229 -10.79 10.72 -5.03
C TYR A 229 -9.90 11.68 -5.79
N ILE A 230 -8.61 11.65 -5.48
CA ILE A 230 -7.58 12.46 -6.13
C ILE A 230 -6.47 11.51 -6.59
N TYR A 231 -6.11 11.57 -7.86
CA TYR A 231 -4.99 10.86 -8.47
C TYR A 231 -3.95 11.86 -8.90
N LEU A 232 -2.70 11.60 -8.53
CA LEU A 232 -1.56 12.50 -8.73
C LEU A 232 -0.53 11.79 -9.59
N THR A 233 -0.39 12.19 -10.84
CA THR A 233 0.53 11.56 -11.80
C THR A 233 1.56 12.55 -12.31
N SER A 234 2.77 12.04 -12.60
CA SER A 234 3.86 12.80 -13.22
C SER A 234 3.88 12.68 -14.75
N CYS A 235 2.75 12.31 -15.36
CA CYS A 235 2.56 12.29 -16.81
C CYS A 235 1.08 12.34 -17.21
N LEU A 236 0.75 13.13 -18.24
CA LEU A 236 -0.53 13.03 -18.94
C LEU A 236 -0.60 11.72 -19.75
N PRO A 237 -1.77 11.08 -19.85
CA PRO A 237 -1.99 10.03 -20.84
C PRO A 237 -1.68 10.57 -22.24
N SER A 238 -0.86 9.86 -23.01
CA SER A 238 -0.52 10.22 -24.39
C SER A 238 -1.74 10.42 -25.30
N ASP A 239 -2.88 9.85 -24.90
CA ASP A 239 -4.14 9.86 -25.65
C ASP A 239 -5.00 11.13 -25.39
N LEU A 240 -4.55 12.04 -24.51
CA LEU A 240 -5.17 13.35 -24.26
C LEU A 240 -4.41 14.53 -24.89
N ARG A 241 -3.37 14.26 -25.69
CA ARG A 241 -2.62 15.25 -26.49
C ARG A 241 -3.17 15.43 -27.91
#